data_AF-A0A1J4SIX3-F1
#
_entry.id   AF-A0A1J4SIX3-F1
#
_cell.length_a   1.000
_cell.length_b   1.000
_cell.length_c   1.000
_cell.angle_alpha   90.00
_cell.angle_beta   90.00
_cell.angle_gamma   90.00
#
_symmetry.space_group_name_H-M   'P 1'
#
loop_
_entity.id
_entity.type
_entity.pdbx_description
1 polymer ?
#
loop_
_entity_poly.entity_id
_entity_poly.type
_entity_poly.pdbx_seq_one_letter_code
_entity_poly.pdbx_strand_id
1 'polypeptide(L)' 'MTFKSEEEREKILARIEQVRLAQRAEGSFDCFGTAAQGYCDQGGCLYHAECMSVSALAALPFP' A
#
# COMPACT_ATOMS: atom_id res chain seq x y z
N MET A 1 -10.93 18.86 -17.43
CA MET A 1 -10.66 17.41 -17.39
C MET A 1 -10.03 17.11 -16.05
N THR A 2 -10.85 16.69 -15.08
CA THR A 2 -10.46 16.59 -13.66
C THR A 2 -10.78 15.21 -13.08
N PHE A 3 -10.85 14.18 -13.94
CA PHE A 3 -11.32 12.84 -13.58
C PHE A 3 -10.19 11.81 -13.35
N LYS A 4 -8.92 12.15 -13.61
CA LYS A 4 -7.84 11.16 -13.59
C LYS A 4 -7.33 10.78 -12.19
N SER A 5 -7.38 11.66 -11.20
CA SER A 5 -6.74 11.37 -9.91
C SER A 5 -7.59 10.55 -8.92
N GLU A 6 -8.91 10.50 -9.09
CA GLU A 6 -9.78 9.73 -8.20
C GLU A 6 -9.79 8.25 -8.55
N GLU A 7 -9.91 7.93 -9.85
CA GLU A 7 -9.85 6.56 -10.35
C GLU A 7 -8.48 5.92 -10.06
N GLU A 8 -7.38 6.66 -10.24
CA GLU A 8 -6.04 6.16 -9.91
C GLU A 8 -5.87 5.94 -8.40
N ARG A 9 -6.44 6.81 -7.57
CA ARG A 9 -6.43 6.64 -6.12
C ARG A 9 -7.23 5.42 -5.69
N GLU A 10 -8.41 5.20 -6.28
CA GLU A 10 -9.22 4.01 -6.04
C GLU A 10 -8.47 2.73 -6.44
N LYS A 11 -7.80 2.73 -7.60
CA LYS A 11 -6.96 1.61 -8.05
C LYS A 11 -5.82 1.31 -7.07
N ILE A 12 -5.16 2.33 -6.54
CA ILE A 12 -4.09 2.16 -5.53
C ILE A 12 -4.66 1.57 -4.24
N LEU A 13 -5.81 2.06 -3.75
CA LEU A 13 -6.46 1.52 -2.55
C LEU A 13 -6.91 0.07 -2.75
N ALA A 14 -7.47 -0.26 -3.92
CA ALA A 14 -7.85 -1.62 -4.27
C ALA A 14 -6.62 -2.54 -4.33
N ARG A 15 -5.50 -2.06 -4.90
CA ARG A 15 -4.25 -2.79 -4.93
C ARG A 15 -3.69 -3.04 -3.52
N ILE A 16 -3.78 -2.05 -2.63
CA ILE A 16 -3.39 -2.20 -1.23
C ILE A 16 -4.17 -3.34 -0.57
N GLU A 17 -5.49 -3.35 -0.72
CA GLU A 17 -6.33 -4.37 -0.11
C GLU A 17 -6.08 -5.77 -0.68
N GLN A 18 -5.85 -5.88 -1.99
CA GLN A 18 -5.49 -7.16 -2.63
C GLN A 18 -4.21 -7.77 -2.04
N VAL A 19 -3.17 -6.95 -1.83
CA VAL A 19 -1.91 -7.44 -1.25
C VAL A 19 -2.09 -7.80 0.21
N ARG A 20 -2.85 -7.00 0.98
CA ARG A 20 -3.18 -7.33 2.38
C ARG A 20 -3.95 -8.63 2.52
N LEU A 21 -4.90 -8.90 1.62
CA LEU A 21 -5.60 -10.17 1.55
C LEU A 21 -4.64 -11.35 1.32
N ALA A 22 -3.68 -11.20 0.41
CA ALA A 22 -2.67 -12.23 0.15
C ALA A 22 -1.78 -12.46 1.39
N GLN A 23 -1.30 -11.39 2.04
CA GLN A 23 -0.51 -11.49 3.26
C GLN A 23 -1.27 -12.25 4.36
N ARG A 24 -2.56 -11.95 4.58
CA ARG A 24 -3.40 -12.68 5.55
C ARG A 24 -3.56 -14.16 5.17
N ALA A 25 -3.76 -14.46 3.90
CA ALA A 25 -3.90 -15.84 3.42
C ALA A 25 -2.62 -16.66 3.62
N GLU A 26 -1.45 -16.02 3.54
CA GLU A 26 -0.14 -16.63 3.79
C GLU A 26 0.22 -16.72 5.28
N GLY A 27 -0.61 -16.17 6.18
CA GLY A 27 -0.31 -16.06 7.60
C GLY A 27 0.72 -14.95 7.93
N SER A 28 1.01 -14.08 6.97
CA SER A 28 1.86 -12.90 7.12
C SER A 28 1.08 -11.72 7.71
N PHE A 29 1.81 -10.74 8.23
CA PHE A 29 1.24 -9.48 8.72
C PHE A 29 0.81 -8.58 7.55
N ASP A 30 -0.39 -7.98 7.62
CA ASP A 30 -0.99 -7.20 6.53
C ASP A 30 -0.55 -5.73 6.48
N CYS A 31 0.75 -5.49 6.65
CA CYS A 31 1.35 -4.14 6.68
C CYS A 31 1.52 -3.45 5.32
N PHE A 32 1.03 -4.01 4.22
CA PHE A 32 1.25 -3.39 2.92
C PHE A 32 0.67 -1.96 2.88
N GLY A 33 1.48 -1.01 2.41
CA GLY A 33 1.14 0.41 2.35
C GLY A 33 1.18 1.15 3.69
N THR A 34 1.51 0.52 4.82
CA THR A 34 1.50 1.20 6.14
C THR A 34 2.84 1.81 6.57
N ALA A 35 3.90 1.71 5.76
CA ALA A 35 5.23 2.26 6.04
C ALA A 35 5.27 3.81 5.87
N ALA A 36 4.34 4.51 6.53
CA ALA A 36 4.14 5.95 6.42
C ALA A 36 5.38 6.79 6.84
N GLN A 37 6.26 6.21 7.66
CA GLN A 37 7.51 6.82 8.10
C GLN A 37 8.64 6.70 7.07
N GLY A 38 8.37 6.11 5.90
CA GLY A 38 9.36 5.93 4.83
C GLY A 38 10.40 4.85 5.13
N TYR A 39 10.11 3.96 6.08
CA TYR A 39 11.01 2.88 6.47
C TYR A 39 10.26 1.56 6.69
N CYS A 40 10.86 0.47 6.20
CA CYS A 40 10.45 -0.90 6.42
C CYS A 40 11.74 -1.74 6.55
N ASP A 41 11.82 -2.58 7.58
CA ASP A 41 12.98 -3.44 7.86
C ASP A 41 12.83 -4.86 7.28
N GLN A 42 11.67 -5.18 6.71
CA GLN A 42 11.39 -6.46 6.05
C GLN A 42 11.98 -6.53 4.63
N GLY A 43 13.31 -6.53 4.55
CA GLY A 43 14.05 -6.57 3.27
C GLY A 43 13.78 -7.81 2.40
N GLY A 44 13.29 -8.90 2.99
CA GLY A 44 12.89 -10.12 2.27
C GLY A 44 11.45 -10.10 1.74
N CYS A 45 10.68 -9.02 1.98
CA CYS A 45 9.29 -8.94 1.55
C CYS A 45 9.21 -8.81 0.02
N LEU A 46 8.45 -9.70 -0.61
CA LEU A 46 8.21 -9.70 -2.07
C LEU A 46 7.57 -8.39 -2.55
N TYR A 47 6.81 -7.74 -1.68
CA TYR A 47 6.12 -6.49 -1.97
C TYR A 47 6.90 -5.24 -1.52
N HIS A 48 8.15 -5.37 -1.05
CA HIS A 48 8.88 -4.26 -0.42
C HIS A 48 8.95 -3.00 -1.31
N ALA A 49 9.40 -3.14 -2.56
CA ALA A 49 9.54 -2.01 -3.48
C ALA A 49 8.20 -1.33 -3.79
N GLU A 50 7.13 -2.11 -3.98
CA GLU A 50 5.78 -1.60 -4.23
C GLU A 50 5.18 -0.95 -2.96
N CYS A 51 5.42 -1.56 -1.80
CA CYS A 51 4.95 -1.05 -0.50
C CYS A 51 5.50 0.35 -0.26
N MET A 52 6.80 0.55 -0.48
CA MET A 52 7.45 1.84 -0.29
C MET A 52 6.90 2.93 -1.24
N SER A 53 6.46 2.57 -2.44
CA SER A 53 5.91 3.55 -3.39
C SER A 53 4.48 3.98 -3.03
N VAL A 54 3.65 3.05 -2.52
CA VAL A 54 2.25 3.36 -2.15
C VAL A 54 2.11 3.88 -0.72
N SER A 55 3.07 3.62 0.17
CA SER A 55 3.04 4.11 1.54
C SER A 55 3.03 5.63 1.65
N ALA A 56 3.64 6.34 0.72
CA ALA A 56 3.57 7.80 0.66
C ALA A 56 2.16 8.31 0.33
N LEU A 57 1.37 7.57 -0.46
CA LEU A 57 -0.02 7.91 -0.79
C LEU A 57 -0.99 7.55 0.34
N ALA A 58 -0.76 6.41 1.01
CA ALA A 58 -1.60 5.95 2.11
C ALA A 58 -1.39 6.75 3.42
N ALA A 59 -0.26 7.45 3.56
CA ALA A 59 0.08 8.27 4.72
C ALA A 59 -0.63 9.64 4.76
N LEU A 60 -1.37 10.02 3.71
CA LEU A 60 -2.10 11.28 3.72
C LEU A 60 -3.29 11.20 4.69
N PRO A 61 -3.39 12.11 5.68
CA PRO A 61 -4.56 12.17 6.53
C PRO A 61 -5.76 12.60 5.68
N PHE A 62 -6.78 11.75 5.60
CA PHE A 62 -8.09 12.22 5.13
C PHE A 62 -8.69 13.15 6.21
N PRO A 63 -9.35 14.26 5.84
CA PRO A 63 -10.29 14.94 6.73
C PRO A 63 -11.55 14.08 6.97
#